data_AF-A0A2L2WIV4-F1
#
_entry.id   AF-A0A2L2WIV4-F1
#
_cell.length_a   1.000
_cell.length_b   1.000
_cell.length_c   1.000
_cell.angle_alpha   90.00
_cell.angle_beta   90.00
_cell.angle_gamma   90.00
#
_symmetry.space_group_name_H-M   'P 1'
#
loop_
_entity.id
_entity.type
_entity.pdbx_description
1 polymer ?
#
loop_
_entity_poly.entity_id
_entity_poly.type
_entity_poly.pdbx_seq_one_letter_code
_entity_poly.pdbx_strand_id
1 'polypeptide(L)'
;MMCGAIAVSAQTLPYQNPELTARERAVDLCARLTLEEKAALMLDDSPAIPRLGIKRWQWWSEALHGVANMGGVTNFPEPIGMAASWNDALVYRVFDAVSTEARAKWNELTARGGDVTRFHALSVWTPNVNIFRDPRWGRGQETYGEDPYLTGVMGSAVVRGLQGPEESKYRKLWACAKHYAVHSGPEWSRHTADINNISARDLWETYLPAFKTVVEDARVREVMCAYQRYD
;
A
#
# COMPACT_ATOMS: atom_id res chain seq x y z
N MET A 1 -34.75 -22.61 -44.92
CA MET A 1 -34.71 -23.01 -43.50
C MET A 1 -33.51 -22.30 -42.87
N MET A 2 -33.71 -21.12 -42.28
CA MET A 2 -32.63 -20.36 -41.62
C MET A 2 -32.53 -20.82 -40.17
N CYS A 3 -31.47 -21.56 -39.83
CA CYS A 3 -31.11 -21.81 -38.44
C CYS A 3 -30.56 -20.51 -37.85
N GLY A 4 -31.35 -19.84 -37.01
CA GLY A 4 -30.86 -18.75 -36.16
C GLY A 4 -29.98 -19.33 -35.07
N ALA A 5 -28.70 -18.98 -35.07
CA ALA A 5 -27.81 -19.30 -33.96
C ALA A 5 -28.23 -18.47 -32.74
N ILE A 6 -28.74 -19.14 -31.70
CA ILE A 6 -28.99 -18.52 -30.40
C ILE A 6 -27.62 -18.32 -29.75
N ALA A 7 -27.17 -17.06 -29.68
CA ALA A 7 -25.99 -16.69 -28.91
C ALA A 7 -26.34 -16.87 -27.42
N VAL A 8 -25.86 -17.95 -26.81
CA VAL A 8 -25.93 -18.15 -25.37
C VAL A 8 -24.95 -17.17 -24.73
N SER A 9 -25.45 -16.05 -24.21
CA SER A 9 -24.66 -15.16 -23.38
C SER A 9 -24.47 -15.83 -22.02
N ALA A 10 -23.22 -16.08 -21.62
CA ALA A 10 -22.92 -16.57 -20.29
C ALA A 10 -23.44 -15.55 -19.26
N GLN A 11 -24.17 -16.03 -18.25
CA GLN A 11 -24.73 -15.15 -17.22
C GLN A 11 -23.58 -14.45 -16.47
N THR A 12 -23.60 -13.12 -16.47
CA THR A 12 -22.62 -12.31 -15.73
C THR A 12 -22.78 -12.57 -14.23
N LEU A 13 -21.69 -13.01 -13.59
CA LEU A 13 -21.68 -13.29 -12.15
C LEU A 13 -21.57 -11.97 -11.35
N PRO A 14 -22.10 -11.89 -10.11
CA PRO A 14 -22.08 -10.65 -9.34
C PRO A 14 -20.70 -10.01 -9.21
N TYR A 15 -19.64 -10.79 -8.96
CA TYR A 15 -18.28 -10.25 -8.87
C TYR A 15 -17.77 -9.57 -10.16
N GLN A 16 -18.35 -9.89 -11.31
CA GLN A 16 -18.03 -9.31 -12.61
C GLN A 16 -18.81 -8.02 -12.90
N ASN A 17 -19.86 -7.71 -12.12
CA ASN A 17 -20.68 -6.52 -12.32
C ASN A 17 -20.00 -5.27 -11.71
N PRO A 18 -19.53 -4.29 -12.50
CA PRO A 18 -18.84 -3.10 -12.00
C PRO A 18 -19.77 -2.07 -11.34
N GLU A 19 -21.09 -2.27 -11.39
CA GLU A 19 -22.08 -1.41 -10.73
C GLU A 19 -22.34 -1.82 -9.28
N LEU A 20 -21.90 -3.02 -8.87
CA LEU A 20 -21.87 -3.42 -7.46
C LEU A 20 -20.65 -2.84 -6.76
N THR A 21 -20.75 -2.65 -5.44
CA THR A 21 -19.63 -2.19 -4.62
C THR A 21 -18.48 -3.19 -4.64
N ALA A 22 -17.25 -2.71 -4.41
CA ALA A 22 -16.08 -3.58 -4.32
C ALA A 22 -16.25 -4.69 -3.27
N ARG A 23 -16.95 -4.41 -2.16
CA ARG A 23 -17.22 -5.37 -1.09
C ARG A 23 -18.18 -6.47 -1.53
N GLU A 24 -19.31 -6.13 -2.15
CA GLU A 24 -20.27 -7.12 -2.65
C GLU A 24 -19.62 -8.06 -3.66
N ARG A 25 -18.83 -7.49 -4.58
CA ARG A 25 -18.08 -8.26 -5.58
C ARG A 25 -17.04 -9.18 -4.95
N ALA A 26 -16.29 -8.68 -3.96
CA ALA A 26 -15.30 -9.48 -3.25
C ALA A 26 -15.93 -10.61 -2.44
N VAL A 27 -17.06 -10.38 -1.76
CA VAL A 27 -17.79 -11.41 -1.01
C VAL A 27 -18.26 -12.54 -1.93
N ASP A 28 -18.88 -12.20 -3.06
CA ASP A 28 -19.31 -13.20 -4.05
C ASP A 28 -18.11 -13.96 -4.64
N LEU A 29 -17.03 -13.27 -4.99
CA LEU A 29 -15.81 -13.91 -5.52
C LEU A 29 -15.20 -14.88 -4.49
N CYS A 30 -15.06 -14.45 -3.24
CA CYS A 30 -14.47 -15.25 -2.16
C CYS A 30 -15.31 -16.48 -1.81
N ALA A 31 -16.64 -16.39 -1.94
CA ALA A 31 -17.53 -17.54 -1.74
C ALA A 31 -17.33 -18.63 -2.81
N ARG A 32 -16.79 -18.27 -3.99
CA ARG A 32 -16.55 -19.18 -5.11
C ARG A 32 -15.18 -19.85 -5.09
N LEU A 33 -14.24 -19.36 -4.26
CA LEU A 33 -12.89 -19.92 -4.11
C LEU A 33 -12.92 -21.22 -3.29
N THR A 34 -12.07 -22.18 -3.64
CA THR A 34 -11.78 -23.33 -2.77
C THR A 34 -10.94 -22.87 -1.56
N LEU A 35 -10.75 -23.77 -0.59
CA LEU A 35 -9.90 -23.47 0.56
C LEU A 35 -8.44 -23.27 0.15
N GLU A 36 -7.94 -24.10 -0.78
CA GLU A 36 -6.57 -24.08 -1.29
C GLU A 36 -6.30 -22.79 -2.06
N GLU A 37 -7.25 -22.35 -2.88
CA GLU A 37 -7.17 -21.09 -3.59
C GLU A 37 -7.19 -19.88 -2.65
N LYS A 38 -8.02 -19.91 -1.60
CA LYS A 38 -8.00 -18.88 -0.56
C LYS A 38 -6.63 -18.80 0.11
N ALA A 39 -6.09 -19.95 0.52
CA ALA A 39 -4.77 -20.02 1.15
C ALA A 39 -3.67 -19.49 0.22
N ALA A 40 -3.72 -19.83 -1.07
CA ALA A 40 -2.75 -19.35 -2.05
C ALA A 40 -2.80 -17.83 -2.28
N LEU A 41 -3.98 -17.20 -2.14
CA LEU A 41 -4.17 -15.76 -2.25
C LEU A 41 -3.80 -14.96 -0.98
N MET A 42 -3.38 -15.63 0.11
CA MET A 42 -2.94 -14.97 1.35
C MET A 42 -1.45 -14.58 1.35
N LEU A 43 -0.73 -14.83 0.26
CA LEU A 43 0.69 -14.49 0.09
C LEU A 43 0.85 -13.18 -0.72
N ASP A 44 2.02 -12.54 -0.60
CA ASP A 44 2.35 -11.34 -1.38
C ASP A 44 2.35 -11.62 -2.89
N ASP A 45 2.84 -12.79 -3.29
CA ASP A 45 2.70 -13.33 -4.65
C ASP A 45 1.41 -14.14 -4.77
N SER A 46 0.32 -13.46 -5.13
CA SER A 46 -0.98 -14.09 -5.36
C SER A 46 -1.03 -14.71 -6.76
N PRO A 47 -1.18 -16.04 -6.89
CA PRO A 47 -1.22 -16.69 -8.19
C PRO A 47 -2.51 -16.35 -8.95
N ALA A 48 -2.48 -16.55 -10.27
CA ALA A 48 -3.70 -16.48 -11.07
C ALA A 48 -4.65 -17.64 -10.71
N ILE A 49 -5.96 -17.39 -10.80
CA ILE A 49 -6.99 -18.43 -10.72
C ILE A 49 -7.82 -18.35 -12.01
N PRO A 50 -7.38 -19.03 -13.08
CA PRO A 50 -7.98 -18.88 -14.42
C PRO A 50 -9.48 -19.18 -14.45
N ARG A 51 -9.96 -20.16 -13.69
CA ARG A 51 -11.39 -20.55 -13.68
C ARG A 51 -12.32 -19.43 -13.19
N LEU A 52 -11.80 -18.48 -12.41
CA LEU A 52 -12.53 -17.32 -11.91
C LEU A 52 -12.11 -16.02 -12.61
N GLY A 53 -11.16 -16.08 -13.55
CA GLY A 53 -10.62 -14.90 -14.22
C GLY A 53 -9.76 -14.00 -13.31
N ILE A 54 -9.30 -14.51 -12.17
CA ILE A 54 -8.38 -13.77 -11.29
C ILE A 54 -6.99 -13.81 -11.94
N LYS A 55 -6.43 -12.64 -12.22
CA LYS A 55 -5.07 -12.50 -12.73
C LYS A 55 -4.08 -12.63 -11.58
N ARG A 56 -2.84 -13.03 -11.90
CA ARG A 56 -1.73 -12.96 -10.94
C ARG A 56 -1.60 -11.53 -10.42
N TRP A 57 -1.32 -11.41 -9.13
CA TRP A 57 -1.16 -10.12 -8.45
C TRP A 57 0.02 -10.16 -7.50
N GLN A 58 0.68 -9.02 -7.32
CA GLN A 58 1.76 -8.84 -6.37
C GLN A 58 1.40 -7.74 -5.41
N TRP A 59 1.47 -8.01 -4.11
CA TRP A 59 1.18 -7.00 -3.08
C TRP A 59 2.41 -6.17 -2.73
N TRP A 60 3.60 -6.68 -3.05
CA TRP A 60 4.88 -6.04 -2.72
C TRP A 60 5.39 -5.17 -3.87
N SER A 61 5.01 -3.90 -3.86
CA SER A 61 5.75 -2.82 -4.52
C SER A 61 6.21 -1.78 -3.51
N GLU A 62 7.14 -0.91 -3.91
CA GLU A 62 7.72 0.12 -3.03
C GLU A 62 7.68 1.47 -3.73
N ALA A 63 7.37 2.52 -2.97
CA ALA A 63 7.22 3.88 -3.50
C ALA A 63 7.78 4.96 -2.56
N LEU A 64 8.73 4.63 -1.69
CA LEU A 64 9.13 5.43 -0.53
C LEU A 64 9.44 6.90 -0.86
N HIS A 65 10.12 7.16 -1.97
CA HIS A 65 10.43 8.50 -2.48
C HIS A 65 10.48 8.50 -4.02
N GLY A 66 9.56 7.75 -4.64
CA GLY A 66 9.63 7.38 -6.06
C GLY A 66 9.32 5.90 -6.24
N VAL A 67 8.82 5.50 -7.40
CA VAL A 67 8.50 4.08 -7.67
C VAL A 67 9.80 3.29 -7.78
N ALA A 68 9.98 2.27 -6.94
CA ALA A 68 11.23 1.52 -6.89
C ALA A 68 11.36 0.54 -8.06
N ASN A 69 12.60 0.31 -8.52
CA ASN A 69 12.97 -0.78 -9.43
C ASN A 69 12.26 -0.82 -10.81
N MET A 70 11.70 0.31 -11.28
CA MET A 70 10.98 0.37 -12.57
C MET A 70 11.71 1.10 -13.71
N GLY A 71 12.82 1.79 -13.41
CA GLY A 71 13.61 2.58 -14.38
C GLY A 71 12.84 3.72 -15.06
N GLY A 72 13.51 4.83 -15.39
CA GLY A 72 12.84 5.96 -16.09
C GLY A 72 11.67 6.56 -15.30
N VAL A 73 11.82 6.61 -13.98
CA VAL A 73 10.89 7.17 -12.98
C VAL A 73 11.66 8.17 -12.14
N THR A 74 10.95 9.13 -11.56
CA THR A 74 11.59 10.20 -10.78
C THR A 74 12.06 9.67 -9.43
N ASN A 75 13.28 10.07 -9.04
CA ASN A 75 13.85 9.79 -7.72
C ASN A 75 13.83 11.09 -6.89
N PHE A 76 12.92 11.17 -5.92
CA PHE A 76 12.74 12.33 -5.04
C PHE A 76 13.67 12.23 -3.82
N PRO A 77 13.84 13.32 -3.04
CA PRO A 77 14.55 13.25 -1.76
C PRO A 77 13.93 12.21 -0.82
N GLU A 78 14.75 11.59 0.03
CA GLU A 78 14.26 10.70 1.10
C GLU A 78 13.20 11.40 1.97
N PRO A 79 12.27 10.65 2.59
CA PRO A 79 11.20 11.20 3.44
C PRO A 79 11.67 12.19 4.49
N ILE A 80 12.84 11.96 5.11
CA ILE A 80 13.39 12.90 6.11
C ILE A 80 13.73 14.26 5.48
N GLY A 81 14.21 14.27 4.24
CA GLY A 81 14.49 15.49 3.49
C GLY A 81 13.21 16.19 3.01
N MET A 82 12.19 15.42 2.64
CA MET A 82 10.86 15.97 2.34
C MET A 82 10.20 16.58 3.57
N ALA A 83 10.32 15.94 4.75
CA ALA A 83 9.80 16.45 6.01
C ALA A 83 10.42 17.78 6.42
N ALA A 84 11.73 17.97 6.15
CA ALA A 84 12.44 19.21 6.42
C ALA A 84 11.90 20.44 5.65
N SER A 85 11.02 20.23 4.66
CA SER A 85 10.31 21.33 3.97
C SER A 85 9.16 21.92 4.78
N TRP A 86 8.63 21.21 5.78
CA TRP A 86 7.42 21.56 6.53
C TRP A 86 6.22 21.87 5.61
N ASN A 87 6.18 21.26 4.42
CA ASN A 87 5.19 21.53 3.39
C ASN A 87 4.50 20.24 2.93
N ASP A 88 3.41 19.89 3.61
CA ASP A 88 2.58 18.72 3.31
C ASP A 88 1.93 18.82 1.92
N ALA A 89 1.56 20.02 1.47
CA ALA A 89 1.05 20.23 0.12
C ALA A 89 2.09 19.91 -0.97
N LEU A 90 3.38 20.17 -0.72
CA LEU A 90 4.48 19.76 -1.60
C LEU A 90 4.62 18.23 -1.59
N VAL A 91 4.61 17.61 -0.42
CA VAL A 91 4.66 16.14 -0.28
C VAL A 91 3.50 15.47 -1.02
N TYR A 92 2.28 16.00 -0.91
CA TYR A 92 1.13 15.52 -1.68
C TYR A 92 1.41 15.54 -3.19
N ARG A 93 1.94 16.65 -3.74
CA ARG A 93 2.26 16.76 -5.17
C ARG A 93 3.34 15.77 -5.60
N VAL A 94 4.35 15.53 -4.76
CA VAL A 94 5.37 14.51 -5.01
C VAL A 94 4.69 13.14 -5.15
N PHE A 95 3.87 12.74 -4.19
CA PHE A 95 3.26 11.41 -4.22
C PHE A 95 2.12 11.25 -5.23
N ASP A 96 1.46 12.35 -5.64
CA ASP A 96 0.58 12.34 -6.81
C ASP A 96 1.36 12.11 -8.13
N ALA A 97 2.57 12.68 -8.26
CA ALA A 97 3.46 12.37 -9.38
C ALA A 97 3.92 10.89 -9.33
N VAL A 98 4.35 10.41 -8.15
CA VAL A 98 4.76 9.00 -7.95
C VAL A 98 3.64 8.03 -8.34
N SER A 99 2.39 8.28 -7.93
CA SER A 99 1.28 7.40 -8.28
C SER A 99 0.88 7.49 -9.75
N THR A 100 1.11 8.63 -10.40
CA THR A 100 0.99 8.77 -11.86
C THR A 100 2.02 7.91 -12.58
N GLU A 101 3.29 7.96 -12.16
CA GLU A 101 4.36 7.15 -12.73
C GLU A 101 4.12 5.65 -12.52
N ALA A 102 3.65 5.25 -11.33
CA ALA A 102 3.28 3.85 -11.05
C ALA A 102 2.17 3.35 -11.99
N ARG A 103 1.13 4.18 -12.23
CA ARG A 103 0.05 3.87 -13.19
C ARG A 103 0.56 3.80 -14.63
N ALA A 104 1.47 4.69 -15.03
CA ALA A 104 2.08 4.66 -16.36
C ALA A 104 2.85 3.36 -16.58
N LYS A 105 3.70 2.95 -15.62
CA LYS A 105 4.47 1.70 -15.67
C LYS A 105 3.58 0.46 -15.66
N TRP A 106 2.52 0.46 -14.86
CA TRP A 106 1.52 -0.60 -14.88
C TRP A 106 0.85 -0.75 -16.26
N ASN A 107 0.46 0.36 -16.87
CA ASN A 107 -0.18 0.35 -18.19
C ASN A 107 0.80 -0.09 -19.29
N GLU A 108 2.05 0.37 -19.22
CA GLU A 108 3.14 -0.06 -20.12
C GLU A 108 3.34 -1.59 -20.04
N LEU A 109 3.48 -2.13 -18.82
CA LEU A 109 3.62 -3.56 -18.58
C LEU A 109 2.42 -4.35 -19.12
N THR A 110 1.20 -3.85 -18.88
CA THR A 110 -0.03 -4.48 -19.35
C THR A 110 -0.10 -4.49 -20.87
N ALA A 111 0.24 -3.38 -21.53
CA ALA A 111 0.17 -3.22 -22.98
C ALA A 111 1.15 -4.15 -23.71
N ARG A 112 2.32 -4.41 -23.13
CA ARG A 112 3.29 -5.39 -23.67
C ARG A 112 3.00 -6.84 -23.28
N GLY A 113 1.91 -7.10 -22.56
CA GLY A 113 1.53 -8.44 -22.08
C GLY A 113 2.51 -9.02 -21.06
N GLY A 114 3.21 -8.18 -20.30
CA GLY A 114 4.18 -8.64 -19.30
C GLY A 114 3.53 -9.12 -18.00
N ASP A 115 4.24 -9.98 -17.28
CA ASP A 115 3.78 -10.51 -16.00
C ASP A 115 3.89 -9.48 -14.87
N VAL A 116 2.87 -9.46 -14.00
CA VAL A 116 2.89 -8.70 -12.76
C VAL A 116 3.82 -9.40 -11.77
N THR A 117 5.00 -8.82 -11.57
CA THR A 117 6.03 -9.30 -10.64
C THR A 117 6.22 -8.32 -9.48
N ARG A 118 7.04 -8.69 -8.48
CA ARG A 118 7.41 -7.79 -7.40
C ARG A 118 7.85 -6.44 -7.95
N PHE A 119 7.50 -5.38 -7.23
CA PHE A 119 7.64 -3.97 -7.60
C PHE A 119 6.68 -3.46 -8.66
N HIS A 120 6.06 -4.30 -9.49
CA HIS A 120 5.31 -3.87 -10.67
C HIS A 120 3.81 -3.64 -10.47
N ALA A 121 3.28 -3.94 -9.28
CA ALA A 121 1.87 -3.85 -8.98
C ALA A 121 1.46 -2.53 -8.34
N LEU A 122 0.15 -2.34 -8.20
CA LEU A 122 -0.49 -1.09 -7.77
C LEU A 122 -0.89 -1.11 -6.28
N SER A 123 -0.07 -1.80 -5.50
CA SER A 123 -0.07 -1.89 -4.05
C SER A 123 1.34 -1.56 -3.61
N VAL A 124 1.53 -0.47 -2.87
CA VAL A 124 2.86 -0.01 -2.46
C VAL A 124 3.00 0.03 -0.95
N TRP A 125 4.10 -0.49 -0.45
CA TRP A 125 4.45 -0.51 0.96
C TRP A 125 5.00 0.85 1.41
N THR A 126 4.17 1.89 1.38
CA THR A 126 4.53 3.29 1.63
C THR A 126 3.28 4.03 2.12
N PRO A 127 3.36 4.91 3.14
CA PRO A 127 4.55 5.49 3.80
C PRO A 127 5.11 4.71 5.00
N ASN A 128 6.38 4.96 5.33
CA ASN A 128 6.96 4.66 6.64
C ASN A 128 6.66 5.81 7.62
N VAL A 129 5.75 5.58 8.56
CA VAL A 129 5.27 6.56 9.55
C VAL A 129 5.74 6.22 10.97
N ASN A 130 6.80 5.42 11.08
CA ASN A 130 7.47 5.21 12.35
C ASN A 130 8.21 6.48 12.80
N ILE A 131 8.44 6.59 14.11
CA ILE A 131 9.12 7.74 14.72
C ILE A 131 10.62 7.51 14.72
N PHE A 132 11.41 8.47 14.23
CA PHE A 132 12.87 8.42 14.29
C PHE A 132 13.38 8.75 15.70
N ARG A 133 13.04 7.88 16.65
CA ARG A 133 13.27 8.08 18.09
C ARG A 133 14.74 8.02 18.49
N ASP A 134 15.50 7.11 17.88
CA ASP A 134 16.92 6.92 18.14
C ASP A 134 17.71 7.29 16.87
N PRO A 135 18.59 8.30 16.91
CA PRO A 135 19.31 8.78 15.73
C PRO A 135 20.25 7.74 15.12
N ARG A 136 20.54 6.63 15.81
CA ARG A 136 21.35 5.51 15.32
C ARG A 136 20.56 4.52 14.48
N TRP A 137 19.24 4.67 14.41
CA TRP A 137 18.41 3.78 13.61
C TRP A 137 18.69 3.97 12.11
N GLY A 138 19.26 2.94 11.48
CA GLY A 138 19.70 2.97 10.08
C GLY A 138 18.60 3.22 9.04
N ARG A 139 17.31 3.11 9.42
CA ARG A 139 16.17 3.42 8.55
C ARG A 139 15.44 4.70 8.95
N GLY A 140 16.00 5.50 9.85
CA GLY A 140 15.41 6.78 10.24
C GLY A 140 15.26 7.76 9.07
N GLN A 141 16.14 7.69 8.07
CA GLN A 141 16.05 8.48 6.84
C GLN A 141 14.75 8.24 6.05
N GLU A 142 14.15 7.05 6.21
CA GLU A 142 12.90 6.66 5.54
C GLU A 142 11.65 7.25 6.21
N THR A 143 11.81 7.96 7.33
CA THR A 143 10.70 8.50 8.13
C THR A 143 10.55 10.00 7.92
N TYR A 144 9.51 10.58 8.52
CA TYR A 144 9.28 12.03 8.53
C TYR A 144 9.83 12.72 9.80
N GLY A 145 10.75 12.05 10.53
CA GLY A 145 11.43 12.59 11.69
C GLY A 145 10.96 12.01 13.03
N GLU A 146 11.27 12.72 14.11
CA GLU A 146 11.01 12.29 15.49
C GLU A 146 9.66 12.76 16.06
N ASP A 147 8.96 13.67 15.36
CA ASP A 147 7.71 14.26 15.84
C ASP A 147 6.48 13.48 15.32
N PRO A 148 5.61 12.96 16.21
CA PRO A 148 4.43 12.20 15.80
C PRO A 148 3.41 13.02 15.00
N TYR A 149 3.26 14.31 15.30
CA TYR A 149 2.30 15.18 14.62
C TYR A 149 2.72 15.45 13.17
N LEU A 150 3.96 15.91 12.96
CA LEU A 150 4.55 16.11 11.65
C LEU A 150 4.52 14.83 10.83
N THR A 151 4.85 13.69 11.44
CA THR A 151 4.79 12.37 10.80
C THR A 151 3.38 12.02 10.34
N GLY A 152 2.36 12.25 11.17
CA GLY A 152 0.96 12.05 10.79
C GLY A 152 0.50 12.96 9.66
N VAL A 153 0.90 14.24 9.68
CA VAL A 153 0.58 15.24 8.64
C VAL A 153 1.22 14.86 7.30
N MET A 154 2.54 14.60 7.29
CA MET A 154 3.29 14.23 6.08
C MET A 154 2.83 12.87 5.54
N GLY A 155 2.66 11.88 6.42
CA GLY A 155 2.15 10.56 6.05
C GLY A 155 0.74 10.63 5.44
N SER A 156 -0.12 11.51 5.93
CA SER A 156 -1.45 11.74 5.35
C SER A 156 -1.39 12.33 3.95
N ALA A 157 -0.46 13.27 3.70
CA ALA A 157 -0.22 13.82 2.38
C ALA A 157 0.24 12.73 1.39
N VAL A 158 1.14 11.84 1.84
CA VAL A 158 1.59 10.68 1.04
C VAL A 158 0.43 9.76 0.68
N VAL A 159 -0.36 9.34 1.67
CA VAL A 159 -1.50 8.44 1.46
C VAL A 159 -2.49 9.03 0.45
N ARG A 160 -2.82 10.32 0.57
CA ARG A 160 -3.73 11.00 -0.37
C ARG A 160 -3.15 11.10 -1.78
N GLY A 161 -1.87 11.46 -1.92
CA GLY A 161 -1.21 11.54 -3.24
C GLY A 161 -1.08 10.18 -3.92
N LEU A 162 -0.80 9.12 -3.15
CA LEU A 162 -0.72 7.76 -3.64
C LEU A 162 -2.09 7.21 -4.05
N GLN A 163 -3.11 7.36 -3.21
CA GLN A 163 -4.41 6.75 -3.45
C GLN A 163 -5.28 7.54 -4.44
N GLY A 164 -4.96 8.81 -4.67
CA GLY A 164 -5.76 9.73 -5.47
C GLY A 164 -7.01 10.23 -4.73
N PRO A 165 -7.80 11.13 -5.36
CA PRO A 165 -8.94 11.78 -4.74
C PRO A 165 -9.97 10.78 -4.21
N GLU A 166 -10.51 11.05 -3.02
CA GLU A 166 -11.41 10.12 -2.34
C GLU A 166 -12.71 9.84 -3.11
N GLU A 167 -13.25 10.86 -3.77
CA GLU A 167 -14.48 10.78 -4.57
C GLU A 167 -14.31 10.05 -5.91
N SER A 168 -13.08 9.63 -6.25
CA SER A 168 -12.84 8.90 -7.49
C SER A 168 -13.41 7.47 -7.40
N LYS A 169 -14.19 7.05 -8.41
CA LYS A 169 -14.70 5.65 -8.53
C LYS A 169 -13.55 4.63 -8.43
N TYR A 170 -12.37 4.98 -8.93
CA TYR A 170 -11.17 4.14 -8.88
C TYR A 170 -10.02 4.88 -8.20
N ARG A 171 -9.28 4.18 -7.34
CA ARG A 171 -8.04 4.68 -6.73
C ARG A 171 -6.90 4.68 -7.75
N LYS A 172 -5.87 5.50 -7.53
CA LYS A 172 -4.63 5.50 -8.33
C LYS A 172 -3.68 4.37 -7.95
N LEU A 173 -3.68 3.91 -6.70
CA LEU A 173 -3.05 2.68 -6.20
C LEU A 173 -3.41 2.54 -4.71
N TRP A 174 -2.98 1.48 -4.05
CA TRP A 174 -3.15 1.31 -2.60
C TRP A 174 -1.86 1.67 -1.86
N ALA A 175 -1.99 2.55 -0.86
CA ALA A 175 -0.92 2.91 0.05
C ALA A 175 -0.98 2.03 1.31
N CYS A 176 0.16 1.87 1.97
CA CYS A 176 0.31 0.99 3.12
C CYS A 176 1.16 1.66 4.19
N ALA A 177 0.53 1.99 5.32
CA ALA A 177 1.23 2.58 6.46
C ALA A 177 2.08 1.50 7.15
N LYS A 178 3.38 1.76 7.32
CA LYS A 178 4.32 0.82 7.93
C LYS A 178 5.24 1.49 8.96
N HIS A 179 5.79 0.75 9.92
CA HIS A 179 5.51 -0.64 10.32
C HIS A 179 4.78 -0.61 11.67
N TYR A 180 3.54 -1.13 11.69
CA TYR A 180 2.62 -1.04 12.82
C TYR A 180 2.93 -2.12 13.87
N ALA A 181 3.33 -1.77 15.08
CA ALA A 181 3.72 -0.44 15.56
C ALA A 181 5.07 -0.52 16.26
N VAL A 182 5.59 0.63 16.72
CA VAL A 182 6.81 0.70 17.54
C VAL A 182 8.09 0.21 16.83
N HIS A 183 8.13 0.30 15.50
CA HIS A 183 9.32 -0.10 14.74
C HIS A 183 10.28 1.08 14.55
N SER A 184 11.10 1.38 15.56
CA SER A 184 11.99 2.56 15.59
C SER A 184 13.47 2.20 15.84
N GLY A 185 13.87 1.00 15.44
CA GLY A 185 15.24 0.50 15.58
C GLY A 185 15.55 -0.16 16.93
N PRO A 186 16.83 -0.52 17.15
CA PRO A 186 17.97 -0.31 16.25
C PRO A 186 17.96 -1.26 15.04
N GLU A 187 18.67 -0.89 13.96
CA GLU A 187 18.60 -1.62 12.68
C GLU A 187 19.12 -3.07 12.78
N TRP A 188 20.18 -3.29 13.55
CA TRP A 188 20.85 -4.59 13.65
C TRP A 188 19.98 -5.70 14.26
N SER A 189 18.94 -5.35 15.04
CA SER A 189 18.03 -6.30 15.70
C SER A 189 16.63 -6.33 15.11
N ARG A 190 16.38 -5.61 14.00
CA ARG A 190 15.02 -5.30 13.53
C ARG A 190 14.10 -6.49 13.25
N HIS A 191 14.66 -7.68 13.01
CA HIS A 191 13.91 -8.91 12.69
C HIS A 191 13.68 -9.83 13.88
N THR A 192 14.33 -9.57 15.01
CA THR A 192 14.36 -10.48 16.17
C THR A 192 14.20 -9.76 17.51
N ALA A 193 14.06 -8.43 17.50
CA ALA A 193 13.90 -7.65 18.71
C ALA A 193 12.58 -8.00 19.43
N ASP A 194 12.67 -8.09 20.75
CA ASP A 194 11.51 -8.06 21.66
C ASP A 194 11.50 -6.69 22.33
N ILE A 195 10.50 -5.86 22.02
CA ILE A 195 10.36 -4.54 22.63
C ILE A 195 9.54 -4.69 23.90
N ASN A 196 10.22 -4.56 25.04
CA ASN A 196 9.63 -4.69 26.36
C ASN A 196 9.56 -3.33 27.06
N ASN A 197 8.64 -3.18 28.01
CA ASN A 197 8.58 -2.05 28.96
C ASN A 197 8.33 -0.66 28.34
N ILE A 198 7.54 -0.57 27.27
CA ILE A 198 7.09 0.74 26.79
C ILE A 198 5.98 1.26 27.69
N SER A 199 6.12 2.52 28.12
CA SER A 199 5.09 3.16 28.92
C SER A 199 3.82 3.35 28.08
N ALA A 200 2.64 3.24 28.70
CA ALA A 200 1.38 3.52 28.02
C ALA A 200 1.40 4.93 27.39
N ARG A 201 2.04 5.89 28.06
CA ARG A 201 2.26 7.23 27.53
C ARG A 201 3.01 7.21 26.20
N ASP A 202 4.18 6.59 26.13
CA ASP A 202 4.96 6.55 24.88
C ASP A 202 4.18 5.85 23.76
N LEU A 203 3.46 4.78 24.07
CA LEU A 203 2.62 4.09 23.10
C LEU A 203 1.55 5.04 22.52
N TRP A 204 0.75 5.66 23.38
CA TRP A 204 -0.42 6.45 22.98
C TRP A 204 -0.09 7.87 22.51
N GLU A 205 0.99 8.47 23.01
CA GLU A 205 1.39 9.84 22.71
C GLU A 205 2.54 9.93 21.68
N THR A 206 3.29 8.86 21.43
CA THR A 206 4.42 8.87 20.48
C THR A 206 4.25 7.89 19.31
N TYR A 207 4.03 6.60 19.57
CA TYR A 207 4.11 5.58 18.51
C TYR A 207 2.84 5.39 17.69
N LEU A 208 1.66 5.54 18.31
CA LEU A 208 0.36 5.35 17.65
C LEU A 208 -0.26 6.58 17.00
N PRO A 209 0.01 7.85 17.40
CA PRO A 209 -0.65 9.01 16.81
C PRO A 209 -0.56 9.10 15.29
N ALA A 210 0.63 8.91 14.71
CA ALA A 210 0.81 8.99 13.26
C ALA A 210 -0.02 7.91 12.52
N PHE A 211 -0.06 6.68 13.06
CA PHE A 211 -0.91 5.61 12.52
C PHE A 211 -2.40 5.95 12.62
N LYS A 212 -2.84 6.48 13.77
CA LYS A 212 -4.23 6.93 13.97
C LYS A 212 -4.61 7.96 12.90
N THR A 213 -3.77 8.99 12.69
CA THR A 213 -4.02 10.02 11.67
C THR A 213 -4.12 9.43 10.26
N VAL A 214 -3.17 8.59 9.84
CA VAL A 214 -3.22 8.04 8.46
C VAL A 214 -4.35 7.04 8.24
N VAL A 215 -4.80 6.35 9.28
CA VAL A 215 -5.94 5.41 9.22
C VAL A 215 -7.27 6.16 9.23
N GLU A 216 -7.48 7.06 10.18
CA GLU A 216 -8.76 7.74 10.38
C GLU A 216 -8.96 8.90 9.39
N ASP A 217 -7.94 9.73 9.18
CA ASP A 217 -8.06 10.99 8.43
C ASP A 217 -7.62 10.85 6.97
N ALA A 218 -6.62 10.03 6.69
CA ALA A 218 -6.14 9.79 5.32
C ALA A 218 -6.72 8.52 4.68
N ARG A 219 -7.37 7.66 5.49
CA ARG A 219 -8.04 6.43 5.05
C ARG A 219 -7.12 5.54 4.20
N VAL A 220 -5.91 5.29 4.73
CA VAL A 220 -4.95 4.36 4.13
C VAL A 220 -5.59 2.98 3.94
N ARG A 221 -5.27 2.29 2.84
CA ARG A 221 -5.91 1.02 2.49
C ARG A 221 -5.24 -0.20 3.10
N GLU A 222 -3.97 -0.08 3.46
CA GLU A 222 -3.19 -1.16 4.04
C GLU A 222 -2.41 -0.68 5.26
N VAL A 223 -2.17 -1.60 6.18
CA VAL A 223 -1.28 -1.40 7.33
C VAL A 223 -0.38 -2.62 7.42
N MET A 224 0.93 -2.40 7.41
CA MET A 224 1.92 -3.47 7.52
C MET A 224 2.31 -3.64 8.99
N CYS A 225 2.14 -4.85 9.54
CA CYS A 225 2.63 -5.16 10.88
C CYS A 225 4.17 -5.16 10.93
N ALA A 226 4.71 -4.77 12.07
CA ALA A 226 6.14 -4.80 12.31
C ALA A 226 6.63 -6.21 12.68
N TYR A 227 7.94 -6.43 12.55
CA TYR A 227 8.56 -7.74 12.81
C TYR A 227 8.63 -8.08 14.30
N GLN A 228 8.96 -7.09 15.13
CA GLN A 228 9.25 -7.28 16.55
C GLN A 228 8.02 -7.71 17.35
N ARG A 229 8.27 -8.40 18.45
CA ARG A 229 7.28 -8.54 19.52
C ARG A 229 7.18 -7.24 20.31
N TYR A 230 5.98 -7.00 20.86
CA TYR A 230 5.71 -5.97 21.85
C TYR A 230 4.94 -6.60 23.02
N ASP A 231 5.49 -6.50 24.24
CA ASP A 231 4.89 -6.96 25.51
C ASP A 231 5.30 -6.10 26.73
#